data_AF-X0X4C7-F1
#
_entry.id   AF-X0X4C7-F1
#
_cell.length_a   1.000
_cell.length_b   1.000
_cell.length_c   1.000
_cell.angle_alpha   90.00
_cell.angle_beta   90.00
_cell.angle_gamma   90.00
#
_symmetry.space_group_name_H-M   'P 1'
#
loop_
_entity.id
_entity.type
_entity.pdbx_description
1 polymer ?
#
loop_
_entity_poly.entity_id
_entity_poly.type
_entity_poly.pdbx_seq_one_letter_code
_entity_poly.pdbx_strand_id
1 'polypeptide(L)'
;DPDLVYEFTNKWNTVAVVSDGTRVLGLGDIGPKAGLPVMEGKALLYKYLGGIDGIPIMLDTKDPNKIIDTVLLLQPSLGGVNLEDLSQPKCFRILDTLREKAEIPVWHDDQQGTATVTLAGLINALKVVGKKMNDVTIAFVGTGASNVACSRLIFSWGADPGRCFMVDSKGILGKHRKDLEMRKAEYVDKWRLCQTTNNEGREGGIPEAMKDADVVIALSRPGPDIILPEWVEKMAKDPIVFACANPVPEIWP
;
A
#
# COMPACT_ATOMS: atom_id res chain seq x y z
N ASP A 1 20.55 18.47 -28.21
CA ASP A 1 20.62 17.98 -26.83
C ASP A 1 19.22 17.58 -26.40
N PRO A 2 18.91 16.28 -26.19
CA PRO A 2 17.59 15.80 -25.77
C PRO A 2 17.12 16.37 -24.43
N ASP A 3 18.03 16.73 -23.51
CA ASP A 3 17.67 17.17 -22.16
C ASP A 3 16.98 18.53 -22.14
N LEU A 4 17.14 19.33 -23.21
CA LEU A 4 16.43 20.59 -23.42
C LEU A 4 14.89 20.44 -23.45
N VAL A 5 14.37 19.20 -23.54
CA VAL A 5 12.94 18.91 -23.37
C VAL A 5 12.42 19.36 -21.99
N TYR A 6 13.25 19.33 -20.93
CA TYR A 6 12.85 19.80 -19.60
C TYR A 6 12.78 21.33 -19.50
N GLU A 7 13.52 22.06 -20.34
CA GLU A 7 13.51 23.53 -20.37
C GLU A 7 12.41 24.07 -21.28
N PHE A 8 12.25 23.49 -22.47
CA PHE A 8 11.38 24.05 -23.52
C PHE A 8 9.99 23.42 -23.62
N THR A 9 9.65 22.46 -22.76
CA THR A 9 8.33 21.82 -22.73
C THR A 9 7.80 21.72 -21.31
N ASN A 10 6.55 21.29 -21.15
CA ASN A 10 5.93 21.02 -19.85
C ASN A 10 6.36 19.68 -19.23
N LYS A 11 7.27 18.91 -19.85
CA LYS A 11 7.73 17.60 -19.33
C LYS A 11 8.17 17.71 -17.87
N TRP A 12 8.88 18.79 -17.50
CA TRP A 12 9.39 18.98 -16.13
C TRP A 12 8.31 18.98 -15.04
N ASN A 13 7.06 19.31 -15.36
CA ASN A 13 5.95 19.41 -14.41
C ASN A 13 4.82 18.42 -14.65
N THR A 14 4.94 17.55 -15.66
CA THR A 14 3.82 16.68 -16.08
C THR A 14 3.96 15.28 -15.50
N VAL A 15 2.95 14.82 -14.76
CA VAL A 15 2.88 13.48 -14.19
C VAL A 15 1.68 12.73 -14.75
N ALA A 16 1.91 11.51 -15.26
CA ALA A 16 0.81 10.62 -15.61
C ALA A 16 0.31 9.86 -14.37
N VAL A 17 -0.99 9.90 -14.12
CA VAL A 17 -1.68 9.06 -13.14
C VAL A 17 -2.21 7.85 -13.89
N VAL A 18 -1.48 6.73 -13.82
CA VAL A 18 -1.72 5.53 -14.64
C VAL A 18 -2.43 4.46 -13.83
N SER A 19 -3.54 3.96 -14.36
CA SER A 19 -4.30 2.87 -13.75
C SER A 19 -4.97 1.98 -14.80
N ASP A 20 -5.26 0.73 -14.45
CA ASP A 20 -6.13 -0.16 -15.24
C ASP A 20 -7.51 -0.38 -14.58
N GLY A 21 -7.75 0.28 -13.43
CA GLY A 21 -9.01 0.20 -12.69
C GLY A 21 -9.27 -1.17 -12.04
N THR A 22 -8.24 -2.00 -11.83
CA THR A 22 -8.41 -3.34 -11.25
C THR A 22 -8.48 -3.35 -9.72
N ARG A 23 -8.16 -2.24 -9.04
CA ARG A 23 -8.31 -2.11 -7.60
C ARG A 23 -8.67 -0.68 -7.18
N VAL A 24 -9.78 -0.17 -7.71
CA VAL A 24 -10.24 1.19 -7.39
C VAL A 24 -10.83 1.24 -5.99
N LEU A 25 -10.14 1.91 -5.06
CA LEU A 25 -10.58 2.06 -3.67
C LEU A 25 -10.95 0.69 -3.03
N GLY A 26 -12.08 0.63 -2.32
CA GLY A 26 -12.69 -0.61 -1.83
C GLY A 26 -13.57 -1.34 -2.85
N LEU A 27 -13.80 -0.78 -4.05
CA LEU A 27 -14.75 -1.29 -5.04
C LEU A 27 -14.18 -2.48 -5.84
N GLY A 28 -12.86 -2.60 -5.91
CA GLY A 28 -12.20 -3.68 -6.63
C GLY A 28 -12.05 -3.40 -8.13
N ASP A 29 -12.23 -4.44 -8.94
CA ASP A 29 -12.05 -4.37 -10.39
C ASP A 29 -13.32 -3.85 -11.05
N ILE A 30 -13.36 -2.53 -11.28
CA ILE A 30 -14.45 -1.83 -11.96
C ILE A 30 -14.08 -1.42 -13.40
N GLY A 31 -12.84 -1.70 -13.79
CA GLY A 31 -12.30 -1.42 -15.10
C GLY A 31 -11.92 0.05 -15.33
N PRO A 32 -11.24 0.33 -16.45
CA PRO A 32 -10.61 1.62 -16.72
C PRO A 32 -11.60 2.78 -16.83
N LYS A 33 -12.80 2.54 -17.40
CA LYS A 33 -13.81 3.60 -17.57
C LYS A 33 -14.40 4.06 -16.25
N ALA A 34 -14.73 3.11 -15.37
CA ALA A 34 -15.33 3.43 -14.07
C ALA A 34 -14.28 3.95 -13.06
N GLY A 35 -13.00 3.63 -13.25
CA GLY A 35 -11.90 4.18 -12.45
C GLY A 35 -11.47 5.60 -12.83
N LEU A 36 -11.81 6.08 -14.03
CA LEU A 36 -11.41 7.41 -14.52
C LEU A 36 -11.71 8.56 -13.55
N PRO A 37 -12.89 8.64 -12.90
CA PRO A 37 -13.18 9.73 -11.96
C PRO A 37 -12.20 9.78 -10.77
N VAL A 38 -11.70 8.64 -10.30
CA VAL A 38 -10.71 8.59 -9.22
C VAL A 38 -9.37 9.12 -9.71
N MET A 39 -8.96 8.77 -10.93
CA MET A 39 -7.70 9.28 -11.52
C MET A 39 -7.77 10.76 -11.84
N GLU A 40 -8.92 11.27 -12.30
CA GLU A 40 -9.16 12.71 -12.46
C GLU A 40 -9.08 13.44 -11.12
N GLY A 41 -9.65 12.86 -10.07
CA GLY A 41 -9.52 13.37 -8.70
C GLY A 41 -8.06 13.44 -8.24
N LYS A 42 -7.26 12.40 -8.50
CA LYS A 42 -5.82 12.38 -8.20
C LYS A 42 -5.07 13.45 -8.99
N ALA A 43 -5.33 13.57 -10.29
CA ALA A 43 -4.74 14.61 -11.14
C ALA A 43 -5.06 16.03 -10.64
N LEU A 44 -6.31 16.27 -10.21
CA LEU A 44 -6.73 17.53 -9.58
C LEU A 44 -5.93 17.81 -8.30
N LEU A 45 -5.75 16.81 -7.43
CA LEU A 45 -4.97 16.98 -6.20
C LEU A 45 -3.49 17.25 -6.47
N TYR A 46 -2.88 16.58 -7.46
CA TYR A 46 -1.54 16.91 -7.94
C TYR A 46 -1.42 18.39 -8.30
N LYS A 47 -2.40 18.93 -9.04
CA LYS A 47 -2.38 20.33 -9.44
C LYS A 47 -2.61 21.28 -8.29
N TYR A 48 -3.66 21.04 -7.51
CA TYR A 48 -4.13 21.98 -6.49
C TYR A 48 -3.22 22.03 -5.26
N LEU A 49 -2.69 20.88 -4.84
CA LEU A 49 -1.85 20.78 -3.63
C LEU A 49 -0.35 20.82 -3.95
N GLY A 50 0.06 20.24 -5.09
CA GLY A 50 1.47 20.09 -5.45
C GLY A 50 1.95 21.04 -6.56
N GLY A 51 1.06 21.75 -7.25
CA GLY A 51 1.41 22.55 -8.42
C GLY A 51 1.77 21.72 -9.67
N ILE A 52 1.56 20.41 -9.64
CA ILE A 52 1.97 19.44 -10.66
C ILE A 52 0.86 19.27 -11.71
N ASP A 53 1.21 19.23 -12.98
CA ASP A 53 0.25 18.97 -14.07
C ASP A 53 -0.02 17.46 -14.18
N GLY A 54 -1.03 16.99 -13.43
CA GLY A 54 -1.48 15.61 -13.45
C GLY A 54 -2.37 15.29 -14.65
N ILE A 55 -2.12 14.15 -15.31
CA ILE A 55 -2.95 13.66 -16.43
C ILE A 55 -3.41 12.23 -16.13
N PRO A 56 -4.72 11.94 -16.08
CA PRO A 56 -5.21 10.57 -15.88
C PRO A 56 -5.05 9.74 -17.17
N ILE A 57 -4.43 8.57 -17.04
CA ILE A 57 -4.22 7.62 -18.14
C ILE A 57 -4.77 6.26 -17.74
N MET A 58 -5.98 5.96 -18.23
CA MET A 58 -6.63 4.67 -18.00
C MET A 58 -6.28 3.67 -19.11
N LEU A 59 -5.75 2.51 -18.73
CA LEU A 59 -5.34 1.46 -19.66
C LEU A 59 -6.36 0.33 -19.69
N ASP A 60 -6.94 0.04 -20.86
CA ASP A 60 -7.86 -1.08 -21.07
C ASP A 60 -7.10 -2.41 -21.27
N THR A 61 -6.28 -2.75 -20.28
CA THR A 61 -5.55 -4.01 -20.23
C THR A 61 -5.25 -4.41 -18.80
N LYS A 62 -5.29 -5.72 -18.52
CA LYS A 62 -4.89 -6.28 -17.22
C LYS A 62 -3.52 -6.97 -17.27
N ASP A 63 -2.87 -6.95 -18.44
CA ASP A 63 -1.58 -7.57 -18.67
C ASP A 63 -0.46 -6.65 -18.14
N PRO A 64 0.30 -7.07 -17.13
CA PRO A 64 1.39 -6.25 -16.58
C PRO A 64 2.44 -5.88 -17.63
N ASN A 65 2.71 -6.72 -18.63
CA ASN A 65 3.70 -6.41 -19.66
C ASN A 65 3.22 -5.25 -20.52
N LYS A 66 1.95 -5.26 -20.94
CA LYS A 66 1.37 -4.17 -21.74
C LYS A 66 1.36 -2.85 -20.96
N ILE A 67 1.09 -2.89 -19.65
CA ILE A 67 1.15 -1.70 -18.79
C ILE A 67 2.58 -1.15 -18.75
N ILE A 68 3.57 -2.02 -18.48
CA ILE A 68 4.98 -1.64 -18.44
C ILE A 68 5.41 -1.04 -19.77
N ASP A 69 5.15 -1.72 -20.89
CA ASP A 69 5.54 -1.27 -22.23
C ASP A 69 4.88 0.06 -22.57
N THR A 70 3.59 0.24 -22.24
CA THR A 70 2.88 1.50 -22.46
C THR A 70 3.53 2.65 -21.68
N VAL A 71 3.83 2.44 -20.40
CA VAL A 71 4.50 3.47 -19.58
C VAL A 71 5.87 3.83 -20.17
N LEU A 72 6.67 2.84 -20.56
CA LEU A 72 7.98 3.07 -21.17
C LEU A 72 7.89 3.78 -22.53
N LEU A 73 6.84 3.53 -23.31
CA LEU A 73 6.59 4.23 -24.58
C LEU A 73 6.15 5.69 -24.36
N LEU A 74 5.40 5.96 -23.29
CA LEU A 74 4.91 7.31 -22.96
C LEU A 74 5.95 8.19 -22.25
N GLN A 75 6.97 7.59 -21.63
CA GLN A 75 7.95 8.30 -20.81
C GLN A 75 8.63 9.52 -21.46
N PRO A 76 8.87 9.61 -22.80
CA PRO A 76 9.50 10.79 -23.38
C PRO A 76 8.70 12.08 -23.13
N SER A 77 7.38 11.99 -22.99
CA SER A 77 6.48 13.14 -22.77
C SER A 77 6.17 13.43 -21.30
N LEU A 78 6.69 12.64 -20.37
CA LEU A 78 6.32 12.70 -18.94
C LEU A 78 7.53 13.04 -18.07
N GLY A 79 7.33 13.82 -17.01
CA GLY A 79 8.34 14.07 -15.97
C GLY A 79 8.34 13.02 -14.87
N GLY A 80 7.23 12.30 -14.71
CA GLY A 80 7.10 11.18 -13.78
C GLY A 80 5.81 10.40 -13.98
N VAL A 81 5.71 9.24 -13.32
CA VAL A 81 4.54 8.36 -13.40
C VAL A 81 4.10 7.95 -12.00
N ASN A 82 2.84 8.20 -11.70
CA ASN A 82 2.11 7.75 -10.53
C ASN A 82 1.24 6.55 -10.90
N LEU A 83 1.64 5.34 -10.48
CA LEU A 83 0.80 4.15 -10.59
C LEU A 83 -0.26 4.16 -9.50
N GLU A 84 -1.51 3.88 -9.87
CA GLU A 84 -2.66 3.97 -8.97
C GLU A 84 -3.63 2.81 -9.17
N ASP A 85 -4.24 2.31 -8.09
CA ASP A 85 -5.38 1.40 -8.12
C ASP A 85 -5.14 0.13 -8.97
N LEU A 86 -3.90 -0.39 -8.96
CA LEU A 86 -3.50 -1.64 -9.60
C LEU A 86 -3.63 -2.81 -8.62
N SER A 87 -4.28 -3.89 -9.03
CA SER A 87 -4.43 -5.06 -8.16
C SER A 87 -3.10 -5.78 -7.88
N GLN A 88 -3.00 -6.39 -6.69
CA GLN A 88 -1.91 -7.30 -6.36
C GLN A 88 -2.17 -8.71 -6.93
N PRO A 89 -1.13 -9.50 -7.26
CA PRO A 89 0.31 -9.22 -7.05
C PRO A 89 0.98 -8.45 -8.20
N LYS A 90 0.29 -8.21 -9.33
CA LYS A 90 0.92 -7.62 -10.52
C LYS A 90 1.49 -6.21 -10.28
N CYS A 91 0.89 -5.43 -9.37
CA CYS A 91 1.33 -4.07 -9.06
C CYS A 91 2.78 -4.02 -8.55
N PHE A 92 3.25 -5.05 -7.84
CA PHE A 92 4.65 -5.15 -7.40
C PHE A 92 5.59 -5.30 -8.60
N ARG A 93 5.32 -6.26 -9.48
CA ARG A 93 6.13 -6.48 -10.69
C ARG A 93 6.15 -5.26 -11.61
N ILE A 94 5.00 -4.60 -11.80
CA ILE A 94 4.90 -3.39 -12.62
C ILE A 94 5.80 -2.29 -12.03
N LEU A 95 5.67 -2.00 -10.73
CA LEU A 95 6.48 -0.98 -10.07
C LEU A 95 7.97 -1.31 -10.13
N ASP A 96 8.36 -2.53 -9.75
CA ASP A 96 9.77 -2.93 -9.68
C ASP A 96 10.43 -2.86 -11.08
N THR A 97 9.74 -3.36 -12.11
CA THR A 97 10.26 -3.33 -13.49
C THR A 97 10.38 -1.90 -14.01
N LEU A 98 9.38 -1.05 -13.74
CA LEU A 98 9.41 0.33 -14.20
C LEU A 98 10.46 1.16 -13.48
N ARG A 99 10.68 0.95 -12.18
CA ARG A 99 11.77 1.60 -11.43
C ARG A 99 13.16 1.20 -11.92
N GLU A 100 13.31 -0.01 -12.46
CA GLU A 100 14.56 -0.48 -13.04
C GLU A 100 14.79 0.06 -14.46
N LYS A 101 13.74 0.16 -15.28
CA LYS A 101 13.85 0.40 -16.72
C LYS A 101 13.53 1.83 -17.19
N ALA A 102 12.73 2.58 -16.44
CA ALA A 102 12.34 3.93 -16.86
C ALA A 102 13.47 4.94 -16.58
N GLU A 103 13.58 5.95 -17.43
CA GLU A 103 14.50 7.08 -17.30
C GLU A 103 13.92 8.19 -16.40
N ILE A 104 12.63 8.10 -16.08
CA ILE A 104 11.88 9.04 -15.22
C ILE A 104 11.45 8.35 -13.92
N PRO A 105 11.19 9.12 -12.84
CA PRO A 105 10.68 8.54 -11.60
C PRO A 105 9.32 7.88 -11.80
N VAL A 106 9.23 6.62 -11.38
CA VAL A 106 7.99 5.86 -11.30
C VAL A 106 7.77 5.42 -9.85
N TRP A 107 6.57 5.66 -9.34
CA TRP A 107 6.19 5.27 -7.99
C TRP A 107 4.72 4.80 -7.98
N HIS A 108 4.29 4.20 -6.88
CA HIS A 108 2.92 3.72 -6.72
C HIS A 108 2.33 4.25 -5.41
N ASP A 109 1.27 5.05 -5.49
CA ASP A 109 0.72 5.78 -4.34
C ASP A 109 0.15 4.82 -3.28
N ASP A 110 -0.64 3.82 -3.71
CA ASP A 110 -1.18 2.80 -2.80
C ASP A 110 -0.10 2.02 -2.04
N GLN A 111 1.14 1.97 -2.55
CA GLN A 111 2.27 1.38 -1.84
C GLN A 111 3.02 2.44 -1.04
N GLN A 112 3.76 3.31 -1.73
CA GLN A 112 4.75 4.20 -1.13
C GLN A 112 4.09 5.42 -0.48
N GLY A 113 3.05 5.99 -1.10
CA GLY A 113 2.29 7.10 -0.53
C GLY A 113 1.60 6.70 0.76
N THR A 114 0.85 5.59 0.73
CA THR A 114 0.19 5.03 1.92
C THR A 114 1.20 4.74 3.04
N ALA A 115 2.30 4.05 2.73
CA ALA A 115 3.33 3.76 3.72
C ALA A 115 3.91 5.03 4.37
N THR A 116 4.14 6.08 3.57
CA THR A 116 4.71 7.34 4.04
C THR A 116 3.80 8.04 5.03
N VAL A 117 2.51 8.21 4.69
CA VAL A 117 1.57 8.90 5.58
C VAL A 117 1.23 8.05 6.82
N THR A 118 1.15 6.72 6.69
CA THR A 118 0.95 5.82 7.83
C THR A 118 2.13 5.88 8.80
N LEU A 119 3.38 5.85 8.31
CA LEU A 119 4.54 5.97 9.18
C LEU A 119 4.59 7.35 9.85
N ALA A 120 4.30 8.43 9.14
CA ALA A 120 4.25 9.78 9.71
C ALA A 120 3.21 9.88 10.84
N GLY A 121 2.01 9.33 10.62
CA GLY A 121 0.97 9.22 11.65
C GLY A 121 1.44 8.39 12.84
N LEU A 122 2.06 7.22 12.60
CA LEU A 122 2.56 6.34 13.63
C LEU A 122 3.63 7.01 14.51
N ILE A 123 4.60 7.70 13.90
CA ILE A 123 5.66 8.43 14.63
C ILE A 123 5.05 9.42 15.62
N ASN A 124 4.01 10.15 15.21
CA ASN A 124 3.37 11.13 16.08
C ASN A 124 2.48 10.46 17.14
N ALA A 125 1.73 9.42 16.78
CA ALA A 125 0.91 8.67 17.73
C ALA A 125 1.76 8.05 18.84
N LEU A 126 2.91 7.46 18.50
CA LEU A 126 3.86 6.90 19.47
C LEU A 126 4.39 7.94 20.46
N LYS A 127 4.64 9.18 20.00
CA LYS A 127 5.03 10.29 20.90
C LYS A 127 3.93 10.63 21.89
N VAL A 128 2.67 10.63 21.45
CA VAL A 128 1.50 10.94 22.30
C VAL A 128 1.34 9.91 23.42
N VAL A 129 1.45 8.62 23.08
CA VAL A 129 1.30 7.52 24.06
C VAL A 129 2.60 7.18 24.81
N GLY A 130 3.71 7.86 24.50
CA GLY A 130 5.00 7.65 25.15
C GLY A 130 5.68 6.31 24.87
N LYS A 131 5.41 5.68 23.70
CA LYS A 131 5.98 4.39 23.30
C LYS A 131 7.12 4.56 22.30
N LYS A 132 8.07 3.62 22.27
CA LYS A 132 9.20 3.60 21.31
C LYS A 132 8.93 2.60 20.19
N MET A 133 9.32 2.94 18.96
CA MET A 133 9.05 2.12 17.77
C MET A 133 9.60 0.68 17.87
N ASN A 134 10.79 0.50 18.43
CA ASN A 134 11.42 -0.81 18.59
C ASN A 134 10.80 -1.65 19.73
N ASP A 135 9.99 -1.02 20.58
CA ASP A 135 9.38 -1.64 21.75
C ASP A 135 7.90 -1.98 21.54
N VAL A 136 7.29 -1.63 20.41
CA VAL A 136 5.87 -1.87 20.14
C VAL A 136 5.60 -3.16 19.37
N THR A 137 4.46 -3.76 19.66
CA THR A 137 3.86 -4.86 18.90
C THR A 137 2.84 -4.29 17.91
N ILE A 138 2.94 -4.64 16.62
CA ILE A 138 2.08 -4.07 15.56
C ILE A 138 1.28 -5.17 14.85
N ALA A 139 -0.04 -5.05 14.82
CA ALA A 139 -0.93 -5.89 14.03
C ALA A 139 -1.31 -5.19 12.71
N PHE A 140 -0.97 -5.80 11.59
CA PHE A 140 -1.38 -5.34 10.26
C PHE A 140 -2.57 -6.17 9.77
N VAL A 141 -3.74 -5.54 9.66
CA VAL A 141 -4.96 -6.18 9.16
C VAL A 141 -5.07 -5.93 7.66
N GLY A 142 -4.90 -6.98 6.87
CA GLY A 142 -4.76 -6.93 5.43
C GLY A 142 -3.31 -7.07 4.97
N THR A 143 -3.11 -7.81 3.89
CA THR A 143 -1.79 -8.07 3.26
C THR A 143 -1.81 -7.68 1.78
N GLY A 144 -2.41 -6.52 1.52
CA GLY A 144 -2.42 -5.86 0.21
C GLY A 144 -1.13 -5.11 -0.09
N ALA A 145 -1.07 -4.49 -1.27
CA ALA A 145 0.03 -3.62 -1.69
C ALA A 145 0.39 -2.58 -0.62
N SER A 146 -0.62 -1.92 -0.04
CA SER A 146 -0.46 -0.89 0.99
C SER A 146 0.18 -1.42 2.26
N ASN A 147 -0.41 -2.44 2.91
CA ASN A 147 0.15 -2.95 4.17
C ASN A 147 1.50 -3.66 3.99
N VAL A 148 1.76 -4.27 2.83
CA VAL A 148 3.10 -4.77 2.49
C VAL A 148 4.10 -3.62 2.45
N ALA A 149 3.77 -2.50 1.79
CA ALA A 149 4.64 -1.34 1.74
C ALA A 149 4.78 -0.63 3.11
N CYS A 150 3.69 -0.48 3.88
CA CYS A 150 3.71 0.05 5.24
C CYS A 150 4.65 -0.75 6.12
N SER A 151 4.53 -2.09 6.12
CA SER A 151 5.41 -2.95 6.91
C SER A 151 6.88 -2.79 6.52
N ARG A 152 7.22 -2.78 5.22
CA ARG A 152 8.59 -2.55 4.74
C ARG A 152 9.17 -1.23 5.27
N LEU A 153 8.42 -0.14 5.18
CA LEU A 153 8.90 1.18 5.60
C LEU A 153 8.99 1.31 7.13
N ILE A 154 8.00 0.80 7.86
CA ILE A 154 7.97 0.78 9.33
C ILE A 154 9.11 -0.07 9.90
N PHE A 155 9.40 -1.22 9.29
CA PHE A 155 10.55 -2.06 9.68
C PHE A 155 11.87 -1.35 9.40
N SER A 156 12.01 -0.71 8.24
CA SER A 156 13.20 0.08 7.91
C SER A 156 13.40 1.27 8.85
N TRP A 157 12.32 1.83 9.42
CA TRP A 157 12.38 2.92 10.38
C TRP A 157 12.82 2.45 11.78
N GLY A 158 12.57 1.19 12.13
CA GLY A 158 13.09 0.60 13.37
C GLY A 158 12.10 -0.24 14.17
N ALA A 159 10.92 -0.56 13.64
CA ALA A 159 10.06 -1.57 14.28
C ALA A 159 10.70 -2.96 14.13
N ASP A 160 10.62 -3.79 15.16
CA ASP A 160 11.08 -5.19 15.08
C ASP A 160 10.06 -6.01 14.27
N PRO A 161 10.43 -6.54 13.07
CA PRO A 161 9.53 -7.37 12.28
C PRO A 161 9.01 -8.57 13.06
N GLY A 162 9.82 -9.15 13.94
CA GLY A 162 9.48 -10.32 14.75
C GLY A 162 8.33 -10.09 15.72
N ARG A 163 8.10 -8.83 16.11
CA ARG A 163 6.99 -8.38 16.99
C ARG A 163 5.77 -7.89 16.21
N CYS A 164 5.77 -8.07 14.89
CA CYS A 164 4.67 -7.69 14.04
C CYS A 164 3.87 -8.91 13.59
N PHE A 165 2.56 -8.74 13.43
CA PHE A 165 1.64 -9.78 12.96
C PHE A 165 0.92 -9.28 11.71
N MET A 166 1.12 -9.96 10.58
CA MET A 166 0.38 -9.68 9.35
C MET A 166 -0.80 -10.64 9.25
N VAL A 167 -2.00 -10.15 8.97
CA VAL A 167 -3.22 -10.97 8.88
C VAL A 167 -3.84 -10.86 7.49
N ASP A 168 -4.13 -12.01 6.87
CA ASP A 168 -4.91 -12.06 5.63
C ASP A 168 -6.27 -12.76 5.84
N SER A 169 -7.03 -12.94 4.76
CA SER A 169 -8.35 -13.57 4.82
C SER A 169 -8.35 -15.03 5.30
N LYS A 170 -7.19 -15.68 5.41
CA LYS A 170 -7.02 -17.04 5.91
C LYS A 170 -6.29 -17.10 7.26
N GLY A 171 -6.02 -15.95 7.87
CA GLY A 171 -5.42 -15.85 9.21
C GLY A 171 -4.04 -15.20 9.23
N ILE A 172 -3.40 -15.29 10.39
CA ILE A 172 -2.07 -14.73 10.64
C ILE A 172 -1.04 -15.37 9.70
N LEU A 173 -0.15 -14.56 9.14
CA LEU A 173 0.99 -15.03 8.36
C LEU A 173 2.05 -15.61 9.30
N GLY A 174 2.58 -16.77 8.92
CA GLY A 174 3.70 -17.40 9.60
C GLY A 174 4.20 -18.61 8.82
N LYS A 175 5.23 -19.28 9.34
CA LYS A 175 5.84 -20.46 8.71
C LYS A 175 4.87 -21.65 8.55
N HIS A 176 3.76 -21.65 9.28
CA HIS A 176 2.69 -22.64 9.19
C HIS A 176 1.82 -22.50 7.91
N ARG A 177 1.88 -21.36 7.19
CA ARG A 177 1.03 -21.07 6.02
C ARG A 177 1.46 -21.82 4.76
N LYS A 178 1.12 -23.11 4.68
CA LYS A 178 1.40 -23.99 3.54
C LYS A 178 0.79 -23.53 2.23
N ASP A 179 -0.35 -22.85 2.27
CA ASP A 179 -1.00 -22.29 1.08
C ASP A 179 -0.18 -21.16 0.43
N LEU A 180 0.53 -20.36 1.23
CA LEU A 180 1.45 -19.34 0.73
C LEU A 180 2.80 -19.96 0.33
N GLU A 181 3.27 -20.98 1.05
CA GLU A 181 4.51 -21.71 0.68
C GLU A 181 4.41 -22.30 -0.73
N MET A 182 3.28 -22.94 -1.07
CA MET A 182 3.02 -23.50 -2.40
C MET A 182 2.97 -22.43 -3.49
N ARG A 183 2.65 -21.18 -3.15
CA ARG A 183 2.51 -20.04 -4.07
C ARG A 183 3.57 -18.96 -3.85
N LYS A 184 4.71 -19.32 -3.24
CA LYS A 184 5.77 -18.37 -2.88
C LYS A 184 6.36 -17.60 -4.05
N ALA A 185 6.30 -18.15 -5.27
CA ALA A 185 6.74 -17.47 -6.48
C ALA A 185 5.74 -16.41 -6.97
N GLU A 186 4.45 -16.57 -6.64
CA GLU A 186 3.38 -15.65 -7.02
C GLU A 186 3.19 -14.54 -5.97
N TYR A 187 3.28 -14.90 -4.68
CA TYR A 187 3.15 -13.98 -3.55
C TYR A 187 4.46 -13.85 -2.77
N VAL A 188 5.51 -13.43 -3.47
CA VAL A 188 6.88 -13.29 -2.92
C VAL A 188 6.88 -12.48 -1.63
N ASP A 189 6.17 -11.35 -1.60
CA ASP A 189 6.13 -10.47 -0.44
C ASP A 189 5.40 -11.04 0.76
N LYS A 190 4.24 -11.66 0.53
CA LYS A 190 3.52 -12.33 1.62
C LYS A 190 4.33 -13.48 2.18
N TRP A 191 5.00 -14.25 1.32
CA TRP A 191 5.86 -15.33 1.78
C TRP A 191 7.07 -14.80 2.57
N ARG A 192 7.70 -13.71 2.13
CA ARG A 192 8.76 -13.05 2.90
C ARG A 192 8.27 -12.66 4.30
N LEU A 193 7.08 -12.06 4.40
CA LEU A 193 6.49 -11.70 5.69
C LEU A 193 6.21 -12.92 6.57
N CYS A 194 5.75 -14.04 6.02
CA CYS A 194 5.64 -15.31 6.77
C CYS A 194 6.95 -15.76 7.42
N GLN A 195 8.11 -15.39 6.85
CA GLN A 195 9.42 -15.80 7.34
C GLN A 195 10.04 -14.81 8.34
N THR A 196 9.70 -13.52 8.22
CA THR A 196 10.37 -12.45 8.97
C THR A 196 9.53 -11.87 10.11
N THR A 197 8.22 -12.07 10.09
CA THR A 197 7.30 -11.58 11.15
C THR A 197 6.82 -12.71 12.05
N ASN A 198 6.09 -12.38 13.12
CA ASN A 198 5.42 -13.35 13.99
C ASN A 198 6.39 -14.36 14.65
N ASN A 199 7.39 -13.87 15.41
CA ASN A 199 8.35 -14.73 16.11
C ASN A 199 7.70 -15.62 17.17
N GLU A 200 6.58 -15.16 17.75
CA GLU A 200 5.79 -15.92 18.72
C GLU A 200 5.09 -17.14 18.09
N GLY A 201 4.97 -17.20 16.76
CA GLY A 201 4.27 -18.27 16.07
C GLY A 201 2.76 -18.27 16.34
N ARG A 202 2.17 -17.10 16.57
CA ARG A 202 0.71 -16.97 16.74
C ARG A 202 -0.02 -17.46 15.50
N GLU A 203 -1.09 -18.21 15.73
CA GLU A 203 -2.07 -18.65 14.74
C GLU A 203 -3.44 -18.07 15.10
N GLY A 204 -4.37 -18.12 14.15
CA GLY A 204 -5.70 -17.52 14.30
C GLY A 204 -5.94 -16.40 13.29
N GLY A 205 -6.81 -15.46 13.64
CA GLY A 205 -7.25 -14.36 12.79
C GLY A 205 -6.87 -12.98 13.35
N ILE A 206 -7.71 -12.00 13.02
CA ILE A 206 -7.58 -10.62 13.47
C ILE A 206 -7.57 -10.50 15.00
N PRO A 207 -8.48 -11.15 15.76
CA PRO A 207 -8.52 -11.02 17.22
C PRO A 207 -7.21 -11.47 17.87
N GLU A 208 -6.65 -12.59 17.42
CA GLU A 208 -5.41 -13.16 17.97
C GLU A 208 -4.17 -12.32 17.64
N ALA A 209 -4.17 -11.65 16.48
CA ALA A 209 -3.11 -10.71 16.10
C ALA A 209 -3.18 -9.41 16.89
N MET A 210 -4.40 -8.90 17.14
CA MET A 210 -4.62 -7.65 17.89
C MET A 210 -4.43 -7.80 19.40
N LYS A 211 -4.59 -9.01 19.93
CA LYS A 211 -4.43 -9.27 21.36
C LYS A 211 -3.06 -8.79 21.85
N ASP A 212 -3.06 -7.95 22.89
CA ASP A 212 -1.87 -7.34 23.50
C ASP A 212 -1.00 -6.50 22.53
N ALA A 213 -1.52 -6.16 21.34
CA ALA A 213 -0.81 -5.29 20.39
C ALA A 213 -0.89 -3.81 20.81
N ASP A 214 0.17 -3.05 20.58
CA ASP A 214 0.19 -1.61 20.85
C ASP A 214 -0.47 -0.80 19.73
N VAL A 215 -0.39 -1.32 18.50
CA VAL A 215 -0.82 -0.64 17.29
C VAL A 215 -1.55 -1.63 16.40
N VAL A 216 -2.68 -1.21 15.84
CA VAL A 216 -3.30 -1.89 14.69
C VAL A 216 -3.31 -0.96 13.48
N ILE A 217 -2.86 -1.48 12.34
CA ILE A 217 -2.85 -0.80 11.04
C ILE A 217 -3.71 -1.61 10.08
N ALA A 218 -4.92 -1.14 9.84
CA ALA A 218 -5.93 -1.80 9.03
C ALA A 218 -6.09 -1.11 7.68
N LEU A 219 -5.75 -1.86 6.63
CA LEU A 219 -5.88 -1.50 5.22
C LEU A 219 -6.45 -2.73 4.51
N SER A 220 -7.72 -2.99 4.77
CA SER A 220 -8.39 -4.25 4.44
C SER A 220 -9.70 -4.02 3.66
N ARG A 221 -10.65 -4.94 3.78
CA ARG A 221 -11.97 -4.77 3.14
C ARG A 221 -12.76 -3.68 3.90
N PRO A 222 -13.56 -2.85 3.21
CA PRO A 222 -14.37 -1.83 3.88
C PRO A 222 -15.50 -2.46 4.71
N GLY A 223 -15.90 -1.77 5.78
CA GLY A 223 -17.05 -2.11 6.63
C GLY A 223 -16.77 -1.96 8.12
N PRO A 224 -17.73 -1.46 8.92
CA PRO A 224 -17.47 -1.08 10.32
C PRO A 224 -17.34 -2.27 11.29
N ASP A 225 -17.54 -3.49 10.79
CA ASP A 225 -17.51 -4.73 11.56
C ASP A 225 -16.33 -5.64 11.15
N ILE A 226 -15.32 -5.07 10.48
CA ILE A 226 -14.10 -5.82 10.15
C ILE A 226 -13.17 -5.89 11.35
N ILE A 227 -13.14 -4.83 12.16
CA ILE A 227 -12.53 -4.80 13.48
C ILE A 227 -13.63 -4.52 14.49
N LEU A 228 -13.76 -5.36 15.51
CA LEU A 228 -14.80 -5.21 16.52
C LEU A 228 -14.26 -4.46 17.77
N PRO A 229 -15.07 -3.64 18.45
CA PRO A 229 -14.66 -2.91 19.65
C PRO A 229 -14.04 -3.79 20.74
N GLU A 230 -14.57 -5.00 20.95
CA GLU A 230 -14.07 -5.95 21.95
C GLU A 230 -12.66 -6.50 21.64
N TRP A 231 -12.17 -6.32 20.40
CA TRP A 231 -10.79 -6.65 20.06
C TRP A 231 -9.85 -5.50 20.40
N VAL A 232 -10.31 -4.26 20.26
CA VAL A 232 -9.59 -3.06 20.69
C VAL A 232 -9.44 -3.03 22.20
N GLU A 233 -10.46 -3.45 22.95
CA GLU A 233 -10.40 -3.60 24.42
C GLU A 233 -9.34 -4.60 24.90
N LYS A 234 -8.94 -5.54 24.04
CA LYS A 234 -7.92 -6.57 24.31
C LYS A 234 -6.52 -6.17 23.83
N MET A 235 -6.36 -4.97 23.29
CA MET A 235 -5.05 -4.41 22.93
C MET A 235 -4.29 -3.96 24.18
N ALA A 236 -3.01 -3.63 24.01
CA ALA A 236 -2.22 -3.04 25.07
C ALA A 236 -2.78 -1.67 25.51
N LYS A 237 -2.41 -1.24 26.72
CA LYS A 237 -2.79 0.08 27.25
C LYS A 237 -2.39 1.19 26.27
N ASP A 238 -3.24 2.21 26.14
CA ASP A 238 -3.08 3.33 25.21
C ASP A 238 -2.89 2.83 23.75
N PRO A 239 -3.87 2.09 23.20
CA PRO A 239 -3.76 1.49 21.88
C PRO A 239 -3.85 2.55 20.78
N ILE A 240 -3.13 2.34 19.68
CA ILE A 240 -3.20 3.16 18.47
C ILE A 240 -3.94 2.37 17.40
N VAL A 241 -5.03 2.94 16.86
CA VAL A 241 -5.87 2.31 15.84
C VAL A 241 -5.85 3.15 14.57
N PHE A 242 -5.30 2.60 13.48
CA PHE A 242 -5.47 3.14 12.13
C PHE A 242 -6.44 2.25 11.36
N ALA A 243 -7.68 2.72 11.18
CA ALA A 243 -8.71 2.09 10.36
C ALA A 243 -8.86 2.89 9.06
N CYS A 244 -8.25 2.40 7.97
CA CYS A 244 -8.02 3.18 6.76
C CYS A 244 -8.68 2.59 5.52
N ALA A 245 -9.57 1.60 5.65
CA ALA A 245 -10.36 1.15 4.52
C ALA A 245 -11.28 2.26 4.00
N ASN A 246 -11.43 2.31 2.66
CA ASN A 246 -12.30 3.24 1.97
C ASN A 246 -13.42 2.46 1.24
N PRO A 247 -14.65 3.01 1.15
CA PRO A 247 -15.10 4.29 1.69
C PRO A 247 -15.56 4.23 3.16
N VAL A 248 -15.68 3.03 3.72
CA VAL A 248 -16.10 2.82 5.11
C VAL A 248 -14.95 2.13 5.85
N PRO A 249 -14.46 2.69 6.97
CA PRO A 249 -13.33 2.12 7.71
C PRO A 249 -13.70 0.79 8.34
N GLU A 250 -12.69 0.03 8.76
CA GLU A 250 -12.86 -1.27 9.43
C GLU A 250 -13.63 -1.21 10.75
N ILE A 251 -13.60 -0.05 11.41
CA ILE A 251 -14.28 0.32 12.65
C ILE A 251 -14.45 1.85 12.66
N TRP A 252 -15.53 2.37 13.23
CA TRP A 252 -15.71 3.81 13.42
C TRP A 252 -14.86 4.34 14.59
N PRO A 253 -14.35 5.59 14.52
CA PRO A 253 -13.65 6.24 15.63
C PRO A 253 -14.50 6.40 16.89
#